data_AF-A0A836PTY4-F1
#
_entry.id   AF-A0A836PTY4-F1
#
_cell.length_a   1.000
_cell.length_b   1.000
_cell.length_c   1.000
_cell.angle_alpha   90.00
_cell.angle_beta   90.00
_cell.angle_gamma   90.00
#
_symmetry.space_group_name_H-M   'P 1'
#
loop_
_entity.id
_entity.type
_entity.pdbx_description
1 polymer ?
#
loop_
_entity_poly.entity_id
_entity_poly.type
_entity_poly.pdbx_seq_one_letter_code
_entity_poly.pdbx_strand_id
1 'polypeptide(L)' 'MSEQLIYLPADSDSPFPDPTQALLEPNGLLAVGGDLSSTRLIR' A
#
# COMPACT_ATOMS: atom_id res chain seq x y z
N MET A 1 -13.64 -0.42 15.88
CA MET A 1 -13.33 -1.36 14.78
C MET A 1 -11.82 -1.31 14.59
N SER A 2 -11.14 -2.44 14.53
CA SER A 2 -9.72 -2.47 14.19
C SER A 2 -9.57 -2.20 12.70
N GLU A 3 -8.87 -1.13 12.31
CA GLU A 3 -8.57 -0.89 10.90
C GLU A 3 -7.53 -1.91 10.42
N GLN A 4 -7.77 -2.55 9.26
CA GLN A 4 -6.88 -3.55 8.69
C GLN A 4 -5.94 -2.89 7.68
N LEU A 5 -4.63 -3.00 7.96
CA LEU A 5 -3.59 -2.49 7.07
C LEU A 5 -3.28 -3.49 5.95
N ILE A 6 -3.17 -3.00 4.72
CA ILE A 6 -2.89 -3.84 3.54
C ILE A 6 -1.39 -4.13 3.46
N TYR A 7 -1.03 -5.40 3.24
CA TYR A 7 0.35 -5.80 2.98
C TYR A 7 0.59 -5.96 1.47
N LEU A 8 1.57 -5.23 0.94
CA LEU A 8 1.93 -5.31 -0.47
C LEU A 8 2.73 -6.60 -0.74
N PRO A 9 2.39 -7.37 -1.80
CA PRO A 9 3.16 -8.54 -2.16
C PRO A 9 4.57 -8.16 -2.64
N ALA A 10 5.49 -9.12 -2.61
CA ALA A 10 6.88 -8.94 -3.05
C ALA A 10 7.02 -8.80 -4.58
N ASP A 11 6.00 -9.16 -5.34
CA ASP A 11 5.97 -8.93 -6.79
C ASP A 11 5.81 -7.43 -7.07
N SER A 12 6.82 -6.80 -7.65
CA SER A 12 6.85 -5.37 -7.93
C SER A 12 5.84 -4.92 -9.01
N ASP A 13 5.28 -5.84 -9.81
CA ASP A 13 4.23 -5.53 -10.80
C ASP A 13 2.82 -5.52 -10.20
N SER A 14 2.66 -5.98 -8.95
CA SER A 14 1.36 -5.96 -8.27
C SER A 14 0.86 -4.54 -8.01
N PRO A 15 -0.44 -4.26 -8.23
CA PRO A 15 -1.00 -2.92 -8.11
C PRO A 15 -1.05 -2.42 -6.65
N PHE A 16 -1.06 -1.10 -6.48
CA PHE A 16 -1.43 -0.49 -5.21
C PHE A 16 -2.95 -0.59 -4.96
N PRO A 17 -3.38 -0.65 -3.69
CA PRO A 17 -4.80 -0.52 -3.33
C PRO A 17 -5.37 0.84 -3.73
N ASP A 18 -6.70 0.96 -3.75
CA ASP A 18 -7.36 2.23 -4.03
C ASP A 18 -7.05 3.24 -2.91
N PRO A 19 -6.59 4.48 -3.21
CA PRO A 19 -6.26 5.48 -2.19
C PRO A 19 -7.40 5.82 -1.23
N THR A 20 -8.66 5.62 -1.64
CA THR A 20 -9.84 5.83 -0.79
C THR A 20 -9.94 4.84 0.37
N GLN A 21 -9.15 3.76 0.34
CA GLN A 21 -9.03 2.77 1.42
C GLN A 21 -7.99 3.15 2.47
N ALA A 22 -7.31 4.30 2.33
CA ALA A 22 -6.34 4.75 3.31
C ALA A 22 -7.01 5.04 4.67
N LEU A 23 -6.29 4.74 5.75
CA LEU A 23 -6.76 4.97 7.11
C LEU A 23 -6.96 6.46 7.37
N LEU A 24 -7.96 6.78 8.20
CA LEU A 24 -8.16 8.15 8.67
C LEU A 24 -7.18 8.51 9.78
N GLU A 25 -6.83 7.54 10.64
CA GLU A 25 -5.86 7.70 11.71
C GLU A 25 -5.02 6.40 11.87
N PRO A 26 -3.72 6.42 11.51
CA PRO A 26 -2.96 7.57 11.00
C PRO A 26 -3.37 7.97 9.57
N ASN A 27 -3.58 9.26 9.35
CA ASN A 27 -4.10 9.80 8.10
C ASN A 27 -3.20 9.45 6.90
N GLY A 28 -3.79 8.75 5.91
CA GLY A 28 -3.14 8.45 4.64
C GLY A 28 -2.32 7.16 4.65
N LEU A 29 -2.27 6.42 5.77
CA LEU A 29 -1.63 5.12 5.79
C LEU A 29 -2.47 4.12 4.98
N LEU A 30 -1.93 3.66 3.84
CA LEU A 30 -2.66 2.79 2.91
C LEU A 30 -2.16 1.33 2.96
N ALA A 31 -0.85 1.14 2.91
CA ALA A 31 -0.25 -0.20 2.84
C ALA A 31 1.20 -0.21 3.36
N VAL A 32 1.71 -1.40 3.67
CA VAL A 32 3.11 -1.66 4.06
C VAL A 32 3.67 -2.89 3.36
N GLY A 33 5.00 -3.04 3.30
CA GLY A 33 5.66 -4.17 2.64
C GLY A 33 6.12 -3.84 1.22
N GLY A 34 6.22 -4.86 0.37
CA GLY A 34 6.78 -4.73 -0.97
C GLY A 34 8.28 -4.42 -0.99
N ASP A 35 8.71 -3.71 -2.02
CA ASP A 35 10.10 -3.32 -2.28
C ASP A 35 10.21 -1.86 -2.78
N LEU A 36 11.42 -1.39 -3.06
CA LEU A 36 11.70 -0.04 -3.58
C LEU A 36 12.25 -0.06 -5.02
N SER A 37 11.89 -1.07 -5.81
CA SER A 37 12.24 -1.12 -7.23
C SER A 37 11.61 0.05 -8.01
N SER A 38 12.26 0.46 -9.10
CA SER A 38 11.73 1.50 -9.99
C SER A 38 10.36 1.12 -10.57
N THR A 39 10.17 -0.16 -10.87
CA THR A 39 8.91 -0.74 -11.36
C THR A 39 7.71 -0.46 -10.46
N ARG A 40 7.93 -0.40 -9.14
CA ARG A 40 6.89 -0.11 -8.15
C ARG A 40 6.75 1.37 -7.85
N LEU A 41 7.85 2.11 -7.79
CA LEU A 41 7.85 3.53 -7.38
C LEU A 41 7.34 4.50 -8.46
N ILE A 42 7.45 4.15 -9.74
CA ILE A 42 7.10 5.04 -10.87
C ILE A 42 5.70 4.77 -11.43
N ARG A 43 5.03 3.74 -10.93
CA ARG A 43 3.72 3.30 -11.43
C ARG A 43 2.58 4.26 -11.11
#